data_AF-W8YPY0-F1
#
_entry.id   AF-W8YPY0-F1
#
_cell.length_a   1.000
_cell.length_b   1.000
_cell.length_c   1.000
_cell.angle_alpha   90.00
_cell.angle_beta   90.00
_cell.angle_gamma   90.00
#
_symmetry.space_group_name_H-M   'P 1'
#
loop_
_entity.id
_entity.type
_entity.pdbx_description
1 polymer ?
#
loop_
_entity_poly.entity_id
_entity_poly.type
_entity_poly.pdbx_seq_one_letter_code
_entity_poly.pdbx_strand_id
1 'polypeptide(L)' 'MASKGLEILIAMMLGFFTGILLSGNGMHVQESGIQILLGCIFWLLAFSYLKRRP' A
#
# COMPACT_ATOMS: atom_id res chain seq x y z
N MET A 1 10.33 -17.89 6.88
CA MET A 1 10.74 -16.47 7.05
C MET A 1 10.71 -15.67 5.74
N ALA A 2 11.11 -16.23 4.60
CA ALA A 2 11.07 -15.56 3.29
C ALA A 2 9.67 -15.03 2.87
N SER A 3 8.60 -15.76 3.19
CA SER A 3 7.23 -15.41 2.77
C SER A 3 6.72 -14.09 3.39
N LYS A 4 7.15 -13.78 4.63
CA LYS A 4 6.72 -12.54 5.32
C LYS A 4 7.33 -11.30 4.68
N GLY A 5 8.57 -11.37 4.20
CA GLY A 5 9.21 -10.26 3.50
C GLY A 5 8.56 -9.98 2.15
N LEU A 6 8.20 -11.03 1.40
CA LEU A 6 7.46 -10.91 0.14
C LEU A 6 6.08 -10.29 0.34
N GLU A 7 5.32 -10.70 1.36
CA GLU A 7 4.01 -10.08 1.67
C GLU A 7 4.13 -8.57 1.93
N ILE A 8 5.13 -8.15 2.69
CA ILE A 8 5.35 -6.73 3.01
C ILE A 8 5.75 -5.97 1.74
N LEU A 9 6.60 -6.55 0.89
CA LEU A 9 7.06 -5.92 -0.34
C LEU A 9 5.91 -5.77 -1.36
N ILE A 10 5.05 -6.78 -1.45
CA ILE A 10 3.82 -6.76 -2.25
C ILE A 10 2.84 -5.71 -1.72
N ALA A 11 2.65 -5.63 -0.40
CA ALA A 11 1.79 -4.63 0.23
C ALA A 11 2.29 -3.19 -0.01
N MET A 12 3.61 -2.97 0.06
CA MET A 12 4.21 -1.68 -0.24
C MET A 12 4.02 -1.29 -1.71
N MET A 13 4.24 -2.22 -2.66
CA MET A 13 4.01 -1.94 -4.08
C MET A 13 2.54 -1.63 -4.36
N LEU A 14 1.61 -2.46 -3.86
CA LEU A 14 0.17 -2.24 -4.05
C LEU A 14 -0.30 -0.92 -3.44
N GLY A 15 0.17 -0.60 -2.23
CA GLY A 15 -0.13 0.67 -1.57
C GLY A 15 0.37 1.89 -2.35
N PHE A 16 1.58 1.79 -2.91
CA PHE A 16 2.17 2.85 -3.73
C PHE A 16 1.36 3.09 -5.02
N PHE A 17 1.06 2.03 -5.78
CA PHE A 17 0.26 2.15 -7.00
C PHE A 17 -1.18 2.62 -6.70
N THR A 18 -1.80 2.13 -5.63
CA THR A 18 -3.14 2.56 -5.21
C THR A 18 -3.14 4.05 -4.86
N GLY A 19 -2.12 4.52 -4.12
CA GLY A 19 -2.00 5.93 -3.76
C GLY A 19 -1.74 6.85 -4.96
N ILE A 20 -0.95 6.40 -5.95
CA ILE A 20 -0.76 7.12 -7.21
C ILE A 20 -2.07 7.17 -8.02
N LEU A 21 -2.82 6.08 -8.05
CA LEU A 21 -4.11 6.04 -8.73
C LEU A 21 -5.11 7.02 -8.09
N LEU A 22 -5.15 7.05 -6.75
CA LEU A 22 -5.99 7.97 -5.96
C LEU A 22 -5.59 9.44 -6.10
N SER A 23 -4.31 9.70 -6.37
CA SER A 23 -3.71 11.03 -6.52
C SER A 23 -4.13 11.77 -7.80
N GLY A 24 -4.93 11.14 -8.67
CA GLY A 24 -5.32 11.73 -9.95
C GLY A 24 -4.24 11.49 -11.00
N ASN A 25 -3.94 10.21 -11.25
CA ASN A 25 -3.03 9.76 -12.31
C ASN A 25 -1.56 10.23 -12.17
N GLY A 26 -1.12 10.59 -10.97
CA GLY A 26 0.28 10.93 -10.70
C GLY A 26 0.72 12.31 -11.21
N MET A 27 -0.21 13.22 -11.56
CA MET A 27 0.18 14.56 -11.97
C MET A 27 0.85 15.35 -10.82
N HIS A 28 0.50 15.10 -9.56
CA HIS A 28 1.10 15.75 -8.38
C HIS A 28 1.60 14.74 -7.33
N VAL A 29 2.39 13.74 -7.72
CA VAL A 29 2.96 12.73 -6.79
C VAL A 29 3.64 13.36 -5.56
N GLN A 30 4.23 14.54 -5.70
CA GLN A 30 4.93 15.24 -4.63
C GLN A 30 3.99 15.85 -3.57
N GLU A 31 2.84 16.40 -3.97
CA GLU A 31 1.79 16.87 -3.04
C GLU A 31 0.95 15.71 -2.50
N SER A 32 0.87 14.63 -3.28
CA SER A 32 0.12 13.42 -2.99
C SER A 32 0.86 12.40 -2.13
N GLY A 33 2.00 12.76 -1.53
CA GLY A 33 2.75 11.88 -0.63
C GLY A 33 1.89 11.30 0.50
N ILE A 34 0.91 12.07 0.98
CA ILE A 34 -0.06 11.62 2.00
C ILE A 34 -0.96 10.51 1.45
N GLN A 35 -1.42 10.60 0.20
CA GLN A 35 -2.29 9.60 -0.43
C GLN A 35 -1.55 8.29 -0.69
N ILE A 36 -0.26 8.38 -1.05
CA ILE A 36 0.64 7.22 -1.17
C ILE A 36 0.87 6.56 0.18
N LEU A 37 1.14 7.35 1.22
CA LEU A 37 1.28 6.85 2.58
C LEU A 37 -0.02 6.17 3.06
N LEU A 38 -1.17 6.78 2.79
CA LEU A 38 -2.49 6.21 3.11
C LEU A 38 -2.72 4.88 2.39
N GLY A 39 -2.38 4.79 1.11
CA GLY A 39 -2.48 3.57 0.32
C GLY A 39 -1.63 2.44 0.90
N CYS A 40 -0.41 2.73 1.33
CA CYS A 40 0.48 1.78 2.00
C CYS A 40 -0.05 1.30 3.35
N ILE A 41 -0.53 2.22 4.19
CA ILE A 41 -1.12 1.88 5.50
C ILE A 41 -2.38 1.02 5.32
N PHE A 42 -3.23 1.37 4.36
CA PHE A 42 -4.43 0.61 4.04
C PHE A 42 -4.12 -0.82 3.64
N TRP A 43 -3.17 -1.04 2.74
CA TRP A 43 -2.78 -2.39 2.30
C TRP A 43 -2.10 -3.20 3.41
N LEU A 44 -1.29 -2.59 4.26
CA LEU A 44 -0.71 -3.24 5.44
C LEU A 44 -1.79 -3.70 6.44
N LEU A 45 -2.82 -2.88 6.65
CA LEU A 45 -3.97 -3.22 7.49
C LEU A 45 -4.82 -4.31 6.85
N ALA A 46 -5.07 -4.23 5.54
CA ALA A 46 -5.85 -5.22 4.79
C ALA A 46 -5.18 -6.61 4.84
N PHE A 47 -3.88 -6.70 4.59
CA PHE A 47 -3.14 -7.96 4.71
C PHE A 47 -3.08 -8.47 6.15
N SER A 48 -2.88 -7.58 7.12
CA SER A 48 -2.92 -7.96 8.54
C SER A 48 -4.28 -8.50 8.96
N TYR A 49 -5.37 -7.91 8.46
CA TYR A 49 -6.73 -8.37 8.69
C TYR A 49 -7.02 -9.71 8.00
N LEU A 50 -6.62 -9.85 6.73
CA LEU A 50 -6.82 -11.08 5.96
C LEU A 50 -6.08 -12.27 6.59
N LYS A 51 -4.86 -12.02 7.09
CA LYS A 51 -4.02 -13.01 7.77
C LYS A 51 -4.52 -13.37 9.18
N ARG A 52 -5.28 -12.46 9.81
CA ARG A 52 -5.86 -12.67 11.14
C ARG A 52 -7.24 -13.32 11.08
N ARG A 53 -7.86 -13.41 9.90
CA ARG A 53 -9.03 -14.27 9.71
C ARG A 53 -8.58 -15.74 9.72
N PRO A 54 -9.26 -16.59 10.50
CA PRO A 54 -8.95 -18.02 10.60
C PRO A 54 -9.23 -18.78 9.30
#